data_AF-A0A920LG24-F1
#
_entry.id   AF-A0A920LG24-F1
#
_cell.length_a   1.000
_cell.length_b   1.000
_cell.length_c   1.000
_cell.angle_alpha   90.00
_cell.angle_beta   90.00
_cell.angle_gamma   90.00
#
_symmetry.space_group_name_H-M   'P 1'
#
loop_
_entity.id
_entity.type
_entity.pdbx_description
1 polymer ?
#
loop_
_entity_poly.entity_id
_entity_poly.type
_entity_poly.pdbx_seq_one_letter_code
_entity_poly.pdbx_strand_id
1 'polypeptide(L)' 'MVHRRDAFRGAQHTEALMRELVLKGDVNLMTPYQINSIIGNEKVEAIELKNFDTKEIIQKEADELIFLFGLNKN' A
#
# COMPACT_ATOMS: atom_id res chain seq x y z
N MET A 1 3.99 -0.11 2.30
CA MET A 1 3.55 -0.22 0.90
C MET A 1 2.27 -1.05 0.83
N VAL A 2 1.21 -0.53 0.23
CA VAL A 2 -0.11 -1.20 0.15
C VAL A 2 -0.42 -1.50 -1.30
N HIS A 3 -0.82 -2.74 -1.62
CA HIS A 3 -1.25 -3.11 -2.96
C HIS A 3 -2.33 -4.21 -2.93
N ARG A 4 -3.27 -4.15 -3.88
CA ARG A 4 -4.44 -5.05 -3.91
C ARG A 4 -4.14 -6.51 -4.28
N ARG A 5 -2.91 -6.83 -4.70
CA ARG A 5 -2.44 -8.17 -5.15
C ARG A 5 -0.96 -8.33 -4.88
N ASP A 6 -0.48 -9.54 -4.62
CA ASP A 6 0.96 -9.86 -4.59
C ASP A 6 1.46 -10.23 -6.00
N ALA A 7 1.25 -9.32 -6.95
CA ALA A 7 1.77 -9.47 -8.31
C ALA A 7 2.08 -8.08 -8.88
N PHE A 8 3.36 -7.83 -9.12
CA PHE A 8 3.86 -6.56 -9.63
C PHE A 8 4.17 -6.69 -11.13
N ARG A 9 3.85 -5.65 -11.90
CA ARG A 9 4.02 -5.63 -13.37
C ARG A 9 5.14 -4.70 -13.83
N GLY A 10 5.98 -4.24 -12.90
CA GLY A 10 7.15 -3.42 -13.19
C GLY A 10 8.31 -4.24 -13.73
N ALA A 11 9.46 -3.59 -13.92
CA ALA A 11 10.69 -4.30 -14.25
C ALA A 11 11.06 -5.30 -13.13
N GLN A 12 11.43 -6.53 -13.50
CA GLN A 12 11.77 -7.60 -12.54
C GLN A 12 12.85 -7.17 -11.54
N HIS A 13 13.85 -6.42 -11.99
CA HIS A 13 14.91 -5.92 -11.12
C HIS A 13 14.37 -4.99 -10.01
N THR A 14 13.44 -4.10 -10.33
CA THR A 14 12.83 -3.19 -9.34
C THR A 14 11.97 -3.94 -8.34
N GLU A 15 11.23 -4.96 -8.77
CA GLU A 15 10.49 -5.83 -7.86
C GLU A 15 11.43 -6.58 -6.91
N ALA A 16 12.55 -7.12 -7.42
CA ALA A 16 13.56 -7.79 -6.60
C ALA A 16 14.11 -6.87 -5.50
N LEU A 17 14.50 -5.64 -5.86
CA LEU A 17 14.98 -4.64 -4.89
C LEU A 17 13.92 -4.30 -3.82
N MET A 18 12.65 -4.16 -4.22
CA MET A 18 11.55 -3.95 -3.26
C MET A 18 11.42 -5.14 -2.31
N ARG A 19 11.46 -6.38 -2.82
CA ARG A 19 11.36 -7.59 -1.99
C ARG A 19 12.56 -7.74 -1.04
N GLU A 20 13.76 -7.32 -1.43
CA GLU A 20 14.92 -7.27 -0.53
C GLU A 20 14.70 -6.30 0.65
N LEU A 21 14.12 -5.13 0.41
CA LEU A 21 13.77 -4.18 1.47
C LEU A 21 12.70 -4.74 2.41
N VAL A 22 11.75 -5.52 1.89
CA VAL A 22 10.76 -6.23 2.70
C VAL A 22 11.44 -7.28 3.59
N LEU A 23 12.37 -8.07 3.04
CA LEU A 23 13.12 -9.07 3.82
C LEU A 23 13.99 -8.45 4.92
N LYS A 24 14.52 -7.25 4.69
CA LYS A 24 15.28 -6.47 5.69
C LYS A 24 14.39 -5.85 6.77
N GLY A 25 13.08 -5.75 6.53
CA GLY A 25 12.13 -5.08 7.41
C GLY A 25 12.03 -3.57 7.20
N ASP A 26 12.77 -3.01 6.23
CA ASP A 26 12.76 -1.58 5.90
C ASP A 26 11.44 -1.14 5.24
N VAL A 27 10.73 -2.08 4.60
CA VAL A 27 9.42 -1.86 3.98
C VAL A 27 8.42 -2.89 4.48
N ASN A 28 7.34 -2.43 5.10
CA ASN A 28 6.18 -3.28 5.34
C ASN A 28 5.31 -3.39 4.08
N LEU A 29 5.29 -4.56 3.45
CA LEU A 29 4.44 -4.85 2.30
C LEU A 29 3.09 -5.44 2.74
N MET A 30 2.01 -4.73 2.45
CA MET A 30 0.64 -5.13 2.81
C MET A 30 -0.15 -5.48 1.56
N THR A 31 -0.24 -6.78 1.28
CA THR A 31 -1.04 -7.36 0.20
C THR A 31 -1.88 -8.52 0.75
N PRO A 32 -3.12 -8.72 0.29
CA PRO A 32 -3.84 -7.94 -0.72
C PRO A 32 -4.73 -6.88 -0.05
N TYR A 33 -4.24 -5.66 0.12
CA TYR A 33 -4.98 -4.59 0.79
C TYR A 33 -5.27 -3.42 -0.16
N GLN A 34 -6.36 -2.71 0.12
CA GLN A 34 -6.68 -1.42 -0.49
C GLN A 34 -7.10 -0.43 0.59
N ILE A 35 -6.92 0.86 0.33
CA ILE A 35 -7.42 1.91 1.22
C ILE A 35 -8.96 1.87 1.23
N ASN A 36 -9.53 1.80 2.43
CA ASN A 36 -10.96 1.89 2.69
C ASN A 36 -11.37 3.32 3.04
N SER A 37 -10.59 3.96 3.91
CA SER A 37 -10.77 5.34 4.33
C SER A 37 -9.44 5.97 4.74
N ILE A 38 -9.40 7.29 4.70
CA ILE A 38 -8.31 8.12 5.23
C ILE A 38 -8.87 8.81 6.47
N ILE A 39 -8.18 8.68 7.59
CA ILE A 39 -8.59 9.22 8.88
C ILE A 39 -7.68 10.40 9.21
N GLY A 40 -8.31 11.52 9.55
CA GLY A 40 -7.65 12.77 9.88
C GLY A 40 -8.55 13.95 9.52
N ASN A 41 -8.17 15.14 9.99
CA ASN A 41 -8.87 16.38 9.66
C ASN A 41 -8.03 17.21 8.67
N GLU A 42 -7.14 18.07 9.20
CA GLU A 42 -6.24 18.89 8.37
C GLU A 42 -5.03 18.10 7.83
N LYS A 43 -4.66 17.00 8.50
CA LYS A 43 -3.56 16.11 8.15
C LYS A 43 -4.01 14.65 8.26
N VAL A 44 -3.27 13.75 7.61
CA VAL A 44 -3.48 12.31 7.79
C VAL A 44 -2.98 11.92 9.18
N GLU A 45 -3.77 11.09 9.86
CA GLU A 45 -3.39 10.49 11.15
C GLU A 45 -3.40 8.96 11.04
N ALA A 46 -4.32 8.41 10.25
CA ALA A 46 -4.40 6.99 10.00
C ALA A 46 -5.07 6.68 8.66
N ILE A 47 -5.00 5.41 8.28
CA ILE A 47 -5.74 4.81 7.17
C ILE A 47 -6.44 3.55 7.65
N GLU A 48 -7.63 3.31 7.11
CA GLU A 48 -8.24 2.00 7.13
C GLU A 48 -7.86 1.25 5.86
N LEU A 49 -7.42 0.01 6.03
CA LEU A 49 -7.08 -0.90 4.96
C LEU A 49 -8.05 -2.06 4.96
N LYS A 50 -8.72 -2.27 3.82
CA LYS A 50 -9.58 -3.42 3.61
C LYS A 50 -8.80 -4.53 2.92
N ASN A 51 -8.78 -5.72 3.53
CA ASN A 51 -8.26 -6.91 2.89
C ASN A 51 -9.18 -7.29 1.72
N PHE A 52 -8.60 -7.52 0.55
CA PHE A 52 -9.34 -7.81 -0.67
C PHE A 52 -10.05 -9.16 -0.62
N ASP A 53 -9.45 -10.13 0.07
CA ASP A 53 -9.95 -11.51 0.14
C ASP A 53 -10.91 -11.69 1.31
N THR A 54 -10.47 -11.34 2.54
CA THR A 54 -11.26 -11.56 3.76
C THR A 54 -12.32 -10.49 4.01
N LYS A 55 -12.21 -9.33 3.34
CA LYS A 55 -13.03 -8.12 3.56
C LYS A 55 -12.86 -7.48 4.94
N GLU A 56 -12.00 -8.01 5.79
CA GLU A 56 -11.65 -7.42 7.08
C GLU A 56 -11.01 -6.04 6.91
N ILE A 57 -11.30 -5.17 7.87
CA ILE A 57 -10.75 -3.81 7.92
C ILE A 57 -9.80 -3.74 9.10
N ILE A 58 -8.61 -3.20 8.84
CA ILE A 58 -7.61 -2.89 9.88
C ILE A 58 -7.23 -1.42 9.78
N GLN A 59 -6.90 -0.81 10.91
CA GLN A 59 -6.39 0.56 10.97
C GLN A 59 -4.86 0.55 11.07
N LYS A 60 -4.21 1.50 10.39
CA LYS A 60 -2.78 1.78 10.49
C LYS A 60 -2.55 3.28 10.61
N GLU A 61 -1.67 3.68 11.52
CA GLU A 61 -1.20 5.06 11.60
C GLU A 61 -0.40 5.42 10.34
N ALA A 62 -0.56 6.66 9.88
CA ALA A 62 0.18 7.20 8.75
C ALA A 62 0.19 8.73 8.85
N ASP A 63 1.36 9.34 8.67
CA ASP A 63 1.50 10.79 8.64
C ASP A 63 1.28 11.36 7.23
N GLU A 64 1.61 10.59 6.20
CA GLU A 64 1.55 10.99 4.79
C GLU A 64 1.12 9.84 3.87
N LEU A 65 0.51 10.20 2.73
CA LEU A 65 0.08 9.24 1.71
C LEU A 65 0.56 9.67 0.33
N ILE A 66 1.28 8.77 -0.34
CA ILE A 66 1.72 8.94 -1.73
C ILE A 66 0.92 7.98 -2.61
N PHE A 67 0.07 8.52 -3.47
CA PHE A 67 -0.75 7.74 -4.40
C PHE A 67 -0.05 7.57 -5.76
N LEU A 68 0.23 6.32 -6.14
CA LEU A 68 0.86 5.96 -7.41
C LEU A 68 -0.09 5.13 -8.28
N PHE A 69 -1.20 5.74 -8.72
CA PHE A 69 -2.23 5.05 -9.53
C PHE A 69 -1.92 4.97 -11.03
N GLY A 70 -0.75 5.44 -11.45
CA GLY A 70 -0.39 5.59 -12.86
C GLY A 70 -0.96 6.88 -13.45
N LEU A 71 -0.68 7.11 -14.74
CA LEU A 71 -1.13 8.28 -15.47
C LEU A 71 -2.39 7.94 -16.27
N ASN A 72 -3.37 8.84 -16.25
CA ASN A 72 -4.52 8.76 -17.14
C ASN A 72 -4.23 9.53 -18.43
N LYS A 73 -4.57 8.93 -19.58
CA LYS A 73 -4.54 9.59 -20.89
C LYS A 73 -5.98 9.87 -21.31
N ASN A 74 -6.62 10.81 -20.63
CA ASN A 74 -7.90 11.37 -21.07
C ASN A 74 -7.65 12.77 -21.61
#